data_AF-A0A2N5UND0-F1
#
_entry.id   AF-A0A2N5UND0-F1
#
_cell.length_a   1.000
_cell.length_b   1.000
_cell.length_c   1.000
_cell.angle_alpha   90.00
_cell.angle_beta   90.00
_cell.angle_gamma   90.00
#
_symmetry.space_group_name_H-M   'P 1'
#
loop_
_entity.id
_entity.type
_entity.pdbx_description
1 polymer ?
#
loop_
_entity_poly.entity_id
_entity_poly.type
_entity_poly.pdbx_seq_one_letter_code
_entity_poly.pdbx_strand_id
1 'polypeptide(L)'
;MDEDWLSRHKCLIQCIEIFRTCRTFELVRKKSVTFLTSGTLGKLTTSIHCPMNSFLLSSYLASIFGFSALLFGSTSGHVFVKNWKTSSDSKWQPGQKAWQLKDSAYRRASVSIGWVGSNFLTTNKAIVCGASYTPKGQVAPSTGKFFSDASESAGQTLKVRAGGTVTLALQGDSGQGYPHHHGHLFTYLARCGSSATACQSFDASTASYFKIQEKRDGVDQLRKQYSSEASADVWEVPIPKGIPTGSYIFRFEIITYGESVASEGFQDQYYPSCGQLYIESDNNGPLTNVATIKFPGGYHNGKLKPDGPLPGPPISSRFIRRRSLD
;
A
#
# COMPACT_ATOMS: atom_id res chain seq x y z
N MET A 1 -3.31 61.23 12.68
CA MET A 1 -2.25 60.24 12.38
C MET A 1 -2.40 59.22 13.47
N ASP A 2 -3.33 58.27 13.33
CA ASP A 2 -3.96 57.63 14.49
C ASP A 2 -4.37 56.18 14.23
N GLU A 3 -3.96 55.32 15.17
CA GLU A 3 -4.82 54.36 15.90
C GLU A 3 -5.59 53.28 15.11
N ASP A 4 -4.98 52.59 14.14
CA ASP A 4 -5.58 51.35 13.58
C ASP A 4 -4.60 50.16 13.39
N TRP A 5 -3.40 50.25 14.00
CA TRP A 5 -2.38 49.20 13.87
C TRP A 5 -2.28 48.23 15.09
N LEU A 6 -2.79 48.62 16.26
CA LEU A 6 -2.66 47.82 17.51
C LEU A 6 -3.87 46.96 17.89
N SER A 7 -4.99 47.01 17.15
CA SER A 7 -6.20 46.20 17.42
C SER A 7 -6.18 44.82 16.73
N ARG A 8 -5.46 44.66 15.61
CA ARG A 8 -5.48 43.41 14.82
C ARG A 8 -4.48 42.33 15.28
N HIS A 9 -3.63 42.60 16.27
CA HIS A 9 -2.60 41.65 16.75
C HIS A 9 -2.91 40.97 18.10
N LYS A 10 -4.10 41.15 18.69
CA LYS A 10 -4.49 40.45 19.94
C LYS A 10 -5.49 39.30 19.78
N CYS A 11 -6.08 39.11 18.60
CA CYS A 11 -7.01 37.98 18.38
C CYS A 11 -6.32 36.69 17.90
N LEU A 12 -5.07 36.77 17.42
CA LEU A 12 -4.36 35.62 16.84
C LEU A 12 -3.62 34.75 17.87
N ILE A 13 -3.42 35.23 19.11
CA ILE A 13 -2.71 34.47 20.16
C ILE A 13 -3.66 33.63 21.02
N GLN A 14 -4.98 33.91 21.02
CA GLN A 14 -5.93 33.23 21.91
C GLN A 14 -6.59 31.97 21.30
N CYS A 15 -6.43 31.71 19.99
CA CYS A 15 -6.86 30.45 19.38
C CYS A 15 -5.81 29.32 19.48
N ILE A 16 -4.58 29.62 19.92
CA ILE A 16 -3.47 28.65 19.91
C ILE A 16 -3.37 27.85 21.23
N GLU A 17 -3.96 28.30 22.35
CA GLU A 17 -3.94 27.54 23.61
C GLU A 17 -5.09 26.55 23.79
N ILE A 18 -6.20 26.66 23.06
CA ILE A 18 -7.35 25.74 23.23
C ILE A 18 -7.14 24.39 22.52
N PHE A 19 -6.26 24.32 21.51
CA PHE A 19 -5.99 23.08 20.77
C PHE A 19 -4.94 22.16 21.42
N ARG A 20 -4.33 22.56 22.53
CA ARG A 20 -3.25 21.79 23.19
C ARG A 20 -3.69 20.82 24.30
N THR A 21 -4.98 20.73 24.62
CA THR A 21 -5.47 19.94 25.77
C THR A 21 -6.44 18.81 25.42
N CYS A 22 -6.57 18.41 24.16
CA CYS A 22 -7.40 17.26 23.76
C CYS A 22 -6.60 16.19 23.02
N ARG A 23 -5.68 15.54 23.74
CA ARG A 23 -5.27 14.15 23.48
C ARG A 23 -4.92 13.47 24.80
N THR A 24 -5.87 12.75 25.37
CA THR A 24 -5.66 11.42 25.96
C THR A 24 -7.01 10.75 26.23
N PHE A 25 -7.08 9.49 25.82
CA PHE A 25 -8.16 8.53 26.02
C PHE A 25 -8.46 8.29 27.52
N GLU A 26 -9.72 8.02 27.87
CA GLU A 26 -10.06 6.67 28.38
C GLU A 26 -11.57 6.36 28.39
N LEU A 27 -11.83 5.12 28.04
CA LEU A 27 -13.12 4.44 27.97
C LEU A 27 -13.36 3.78 29.33
N VAL A 28 -14.28 4.26 30.16
CA VAL A 28 -14.76 3.47 31.31
C VAL A 28 -16.28 3.53 31.42
N ARG A 29 -16.79 2.31 31.61
CA ARG A 29 -18.18 1.87 31.62
C ARG A 29 -19.04 2.53 32.69
N LYS A 30 -20.35 2.51 32.43
CA LYS A 30 -21.46 2.47 33.39
C LYS A 30 -21.03 2.01 34.79
N LYS A 31 -21.27 2.85 35.81
CA LYS A 31 -21.82 2.47 37.12
C LYS A 31 -22.16 3.73 37.92
N SER A 32 -23.40 3.78 38.40
CA SER A 32 -23.90 4.73 39.40
C SER A 32 -23.04 4.68 40.67
N VAL A 33 -22.66 5.85 41.20
CA VAL A 33 -22.36 6.03 42.64
C VAL A 33 -22.75 7.46 43.04
N THR A 34 -23.74 7.55 43.92
CA THR A 34 -24.08 8.71 44.75
C THR A 34 -23.11 8.76 45.94
N PHE A 35 -22.69 9.94 46.43
CA PHE A 35 -22.68 10.30 47.86
C PHE A 35 -22.04 11.70 48.18
N LEU A 36 -22.82 12.47 48.97
CA LEU A 36 -22.52 13.40 50.09
C LEU A 36 -21.57 14.63 49.98
N THR A 37 -22.24 15.80 49.96
CA THR A 37 -22.11 17.01 50.81
C THR A 37 -20.84 17.32 51.61
N SER A 38 -20.34 18.57 51.54
CA SER A 38 -20.41 19.56 52.65
C SER A 38 -19.75 20.92 52.33
N GLY A 39 -20.47 22.01 52.69
CA GLY A 39 -20.03 23.38 53.11
C GLY A 39 -19.05 24.20 52.24
N THR A 40 -19.11 25.54 52.14
CA THR A 40 -19.83 26.56 52.91
C THR A 40 -19.80 27.91 52.14
N LEU A 41 -20.93 28.63 52.23
CA LEU A 41 -21.22 30.07 52.17
C LEU A 41 -20.37 31.08 51.35
N GLY A 42 -21.09 31.89 50.54
CA GLY A 42 -20.71 33.26 50.17
C GLY A 42 -21.59 33.85 49.06
N LYS A 43 -22.73 34.47 49.42
CA LYS A 43 -23.69 35.13 48.50
C LYS A 43 -23.08 36.36 47.82
N LEU A 44 -23.37 36.54 46.52
CA LEU A 44 -23.85 37.83 46.00
C LEU A 44 -24.75 37.58 44.77
N THR A 45 -26.04 37.84 44.94
CA THR A 45 -27.08 37.76 43.92
C THR A 45 -27.24 39.11 43.21
N THR A 46 -27.13 39.13 41.89
CA THR A 46 -27.82 40.10 41.04
C THR A 46 -28.34 39.36 39.80
N SER A 47 -29.65 39.47 39.58
CA SER A 47 -30.36 38.93 38.42
C SER A 47 -31.00 40.10 37.69
N ILE A 48 -30.74 40.21 36.39
CA ILE A 48 -31.48 41.09 35.49
C ILE A 48 -31.89 40.25 34.28
N HIS A 49 -33.20 40.11 34.12
CA HIS A 49 -33.89 39.50 32.98
C HIS A 49 -33.78 40.38 31.73
N CYS A 50 -33.76 39.77 30.55
CA CYS A 50 -34.13 40.44 29.31
C CYS A 50 -35.10 39.54 28.50
N PRO A 51 -36.27 40.06 28.08
CA PRO A 51 -37.33 39.28 27.44
C PRO A 51 -37.08 39.10 25.93
N MET A 52 -37.52 37.96 25.41
CA MET A 52 -37.67 37.72 23.97
C MET A 52 -38.82 38.56 23.42
N ASN A 53 -38.58 39.28 22.32
CA ASN A 53 -39.67 39.77 21.47
C ASN A 53 -39.29 39.60 20.00
N SER A 54 -40.17 38.91 19.28
CA SER A 54 -40.12 38.59 17.87
C SER A 54 -40.68 39.74 17.02
N PHE A 55 -39.95 40.19 16.01
CA PHE A 55 -40.51 40.83 14.81
C PHE A 55 -39.74 40.39 13.56
N LEU A 56 -40.52 39.98 12.57
CA LEU A 56 -40.14 39.59 11.21
C LEU A 56 -39.75 40.84 10.40
N LEU A 57 -38.75 40.76 9.52
CA LEU A 57 -38.94 40.75 8.05
C LEU A 57 -37.60 40.75 7.28
N SER A 58 -37.66 40.06 6.14
CA SER A 58 -36.98 40.34 4.87
C SER A 58 -35.61 39.70 4.59
N SER A 59 -35.68 38.74 3.67
CA SER A 59 -34.80 38.55 2.50
C SER A 59 -33.31 38.30 2.75
N TYR A 60 -32.89 37.04 2.64
CA TYR A 60 -31.82 36.60 1.73
C TYR A 60 -31.80 35.06 1.70
N LEU A 61 -32.55 34.48 0.76
CA LEU A 61 -32.34 33.09 0.34
C LEU A 61 -31.25 33.11 -0.73
N ALA A 62 -30.04 32.73 -0.35
CA ALA A 62 -28.99 32.35 -1.29
C ALA A 62 -28.20 31.18 -0.69
N SER A 63 -28.66 29.97 -1.06
CA SER A 63 -27.84 28.83 -1.42
C SER A 63 -26.53 28.59 -0.66
N ILE A 64 -26.56 27.73 0.37
CA ILE A 64 -25.38 26.99 0.83
C ILE A 64 -25.69 25.49 0.80
N PHE A 65 -25.84 24.94 -0.40
CA PHE A 65 -25.44 23.56 -0.69
C PHE A 65 -24.07 23.64 -1.35
N GLY A 66 -23.06 23.94 -0.55
CA GLY A 66 -21.67 24.07 -0.98
C GLY A 66 -20.87 22.85 -0.56
N PHE A 67 -20.80 21.86 -1.45
CA PHE A 67 -19.66 20.98 -1.65
C PHE A 67 -18.79 20.69 -0.42
N SER A 68 -19.06 19.58 0.26
CA SER A 68 -17.96 18.79 0.82
C SER A 68 -17.26 18.10 -0.36
N ALA A 69 -16.51 18.88 -1.15
CA ALA A 69 -15.46 18.32 -1.96
C ALA A 69 -14.44 17.76 -0.98
N LEU A 70 -14.56 16.47 -0.68
CA LEU A 70 -13.42 15.66 -0.31
C LEU A 70 -12.32 16.02 -1.32
N LEU A 71 -11.31 16.75 -0.84
CA LEU A 71 -10.03 16.85 -1.50
C LEU A 71 -9.46 15.43 -1.53
N PHE A 72 -9.91 14.64 -2.49
CA PHE A 72 -9.13 13.55 -3.02
C PHE A 72 -7.92 14.22 -3.64
N GLY A 73 -6.91 14.48 -2.82
CA GLY A 73 -5.58 14.76 -3.32
C GLY A 73 -5.27 13.63 -4.29
N SER A 74 -5.19 13.99 -5.57
CA SER A 74 -4.77 13.09 -6.63
C SER A 74 -3.48 12.44 -6.17
N THR A 75 -3.56 11.17 -5.78
CA THR A 75 -2.37 10.41 -5.47
C THR A 75 -1.59 10.33 -6.76
N SER A 76 -0.50 11.10 -6.87
CA SER A 76 0.53 10.89 -7.91
C SER A 76 1.21 9.56 -7.57
N GLY A 77 0.49 8.47 -7.82
CA GLY A 77 0.91 7.11 -7.53
C GLY A 77 1.28 6.47 -8.86
N HIS A 78 2.55 6.13 -9.01
CA HIS A 78 3.05 5.65 -10.31
C HIS A 78 2.46 4.26 -10.62
N VAL A 79 2.16 3.40 -9.63
CA VAL A 79 1.30 2.19 -9.77
C VAL A 79 1.03 1.53 -8.42
N PHE A 80 -0.10 0.83 -8.29
CA PHE A 80 -0.32 -0.15 -7.22
C PHE A 80 -1.28 -1.26 -7.64
N VAL A 81 -1.25 -2.38 -6.93
CA VAL A 81 -2.29 -3.41 -7.01
C VAL A 81 -3.54 -2.88 -6.33
N LYS A 82 -4.53 -2.47 -7.14
CA LYS A 82 -5.85 -2.01 -6.68
C LYS A 82 -6.63 -3.18 -6.11
N ASN A 83 -6.80 -4.21 -6.94
CA ASN A 83 -7.50 -5.45 -6.63
C ASN A 83 -6.73 -6.62 -7.24
N TRP A 84 -7.06 -7.83 -6.79
CA TRP A 84 -6.49 -9.05 -7.33
C TRP A 84 -7.44 -10.22 -7.08
N LYS A 85 -7.29 -11.29 -7.85
CA LYS A 85 -8.08 -12.51 -7.70
C LYS A 85 -7.25 -13.72 -8.10
N THR A 86 -7.79 -14.92 -7.88
CA THR A 86 -7.15 -16.15 -8.30
C THR A 86 -8.11 -16.98 -9.13
N SER A 87 -7.61 -17.95 -9.88
CA SER A 87 -8.47 -18.91 -10.59
C SER A 87 -9.30 -19.79 -9.64
N SER A 88 -9.07 -19.73 -8.32
CA SER A 88 -9.85 -20.45 -7.30
C SER A 88 -10.96 -19.58 -6.68
N ASP A 89 -10.93 -18.26 -6.89
CA ASP A 89 -11.99 -17.33 -6.49
C ASP A 89 -12.12 -16.22 -7.55
N SER A 90 -13.25 -16.21 -8.26
CA SER A 90 -13.51 -15.23 -9.32
C SER A 90 -13.76 -13.82 -8.81
N LYS A 91 -13.98 -13.64 -7.49
CA LYS A 91 -14.23 -12.33 -6.89
C LYS A 91 -12.93 -11.53 -6.72
N TRP A 92 -12.98 -10.27 -7.13
CA TRP A 92 -11.91 -9.32 -6.86
C TRP A 92 -11.79 -9.07 -5.35
N GLN A 93 -10.60 -9.30 -4.83
CA GLN A 93 -10.19 -9.04 -3.46
C GLN A 93 -9.39 -7.74 -3.41
N PRO A 94 -9.42 -6.99 -2.29
CA PRO A 94 -8.71 -5.73 -2.19
C PRO A 94 -7.19 -5.95 -2.22
N GLY A 95 -6.49 -5.02 -2.88
CA GLY A 95 -5.03 -4.99 -2.96
C GLY A 95 -4.39 -4.08 -1.90
N GLN A 96 -3.39 -3.29 -2.30
CA GLN A 96 -2.50 -2.57 -1.38
C GLN A 96 -3.17 -1.44 -0.58
N LYS A 97 -4.26 -0.85 -1.08
CA LYS A 97 -4.99 0.24 -0.39
C LYS A 97 -6.15 -0.25 0.48
N ALA A 98 -6.20 -1.54 0.83
CA ALA A 98 -7.18 -2.07 1.77
C ALA A 98 -7.08 -1.39 3.15
N TRP A 99 -8.21 -0.93 3.69
CA TRP A 99 -8.25 -0.20 4.96
C TRP A 99 -7.85 -1.05 6.17
N GLN A 100 -8.18 -2.35 6.19
CA GLN A 100 -7.94 -3.22 7.34
C GLN A 100 -7.04 -4.40 6.93
N LEU A 101 -5.81 -4.44 7.46
CA LEU A 101 -4.86 -5.53 7.18
C LEU A 101 -5.44 -6.89 7.59
N LYS A 102 -6.16 -6.96 8.72
CA LYS A 102 -6.76 -8.20 9.23
C LYS A 102 -7.73 -8.88 8.25
N ASP A 103 -8.34 -8.10 7.35
CA ASP A 103 -9.33 -8.57 6.38
C ASP A 103 -8.77 -8.62 4.96
N SER A 104 -7.48 -8.31 4.79
CA SER A 104 -6.79 -8.32 3.50
C SER A 104 -5.81 -9.49 3.42
N ALA A 105 -5.65 -10.04 2.22
CA ALA A 105 -4.58 -10.98 1.89
C ALA A 105 -3.42 -10.29 1.15
N TYR A 106 -3.48 -8.96 0.99
CA TYR A 106 -2.46 -8.13 0.36
C TYR A 106 -1.88 -7.13 1.36
N ARG A 107 -0.56 -6.99 1.37
CA ARG A 107 0.16 -6.06 2.26
C ARG A 107 -0.04 -4.63 1.78
N ARG A 108 0.00 -3.69 2.72
CA ARG A 108 -0.36 -2.29 2.46
C ARG A 108 0.58 -1.60 1.46
N ALA A 109 0.09 -0.49 0.92
CA ALA A 109 0.94 0.57 0.40
C ALA A 109 0.73 1.85 1.23
N SER A 110 1.67 2.77 1.07
CA SER A 110 1.53 4.15 1.52
C SER A 110 0.35 4.84 0.84
N VAL A 111 -0.20 5.89 1.47
CA VAL A 111 -1.12 6.82 0.81
C VAL A 111 -0.47 7.46 -0.44
N SER A 112 0.86 7.64 -0.40
CA SER A 112 1.68 8.06 -1.53
C SER A 112 2.51 6.88 -2.03
N ILE A 113 2.16 6.33 -3.20
CA ILE A 113 2.81 5.14 -3.72
C ILE A 113 3.97 5.53 -4.64
N GLY A 114 5.15 5.69 -4.05
CA GLY A 114 6.39 5.92 -4.79
C GLY A 114 7.19 4.65 -5.04
N TRP A 115 8.35 4.83 -5.68
CA TRP A 115 9.29 3.78 -6.03
C TRP A 115 10.44 3.65 -5.02
N VAL A 116 11.11 2.51 -5.07
CA VAL A 116 12.41 2.29 -4.43
C VAL A 116 13.50 2.53 -5.47
N GLY A 117 14.46 3.38 -5.15
CA GLY A 117 15.51 3.74 -6.10
C GLY A 117 16.64 2.75 -6.20
N SER A 118 17.18 2.62 -7.41
CA SER A 118 18.28 1.72 -7.74
C SER A 118 19.56 1.95 -6.91
N ASN A 119 19.71 3.08 -6.21
CA ASN A 119 20.84 3.32 -5.31
C ASN A 119 20.68 2.67 -3.93
N PHE A 120 19.51 2.08 -3.62
CA PHE A 120 19.14 1.64 -2.27
C PHE A 120 18.68 0.17 -2.19
N LEU A 121 19.06 -0.66 -3.15
CA LEU A 121 18.55 -2.04 -3.27
C LEU A 121 19.23 -3.04 -2.31
N THR A 122 20.46 -2.76 -1.89
CA THR A 122 21.27 -3.70 -1.10
C THR A 122 20.85 -3.82 0.36
N THR A 123 20.40 -2.72 0.99
CA THR A 123 20.10 -2.69 2.42
C THR A 123 18.71 -2.17 2.76
N ASN A 124 18.05 -1.43 1.87
CA ASN A 124 16.75 -0.85 2.18
C ASN A 124 15.64 -1.90 2.09
N LYS A 125 14.96 -2.17 3.22
CA LYS A 125 13.84 -3.12 3.30
C LYS A 125 12.65 -2.75 2.42
N ALA A 126 12.54 -1.51 1.95
CA ALA A 126 11.49 -1.11 1.03
C ALA A 126 11.50 -1.93 -0.27
N ILE A 127 12.65 -2.47 -0.70
CA ILE A 127 12.74 -3.32 -1.89
C ILE A 127 11.94 -4.63 -1.76
N VAL A 128 11.56 -5.03 -0.55
CA VAL A 128 10.84 -6.29 -0.33
C VAL A 128 9.38 -6.17 -0.74
N CYS A 129 8.64 -5.23 -0.12
CA CYS A 129 7.19 -5.04 -0.30
C CYS A 129 6.77 -3.55 -0.33
N GLY A 130 7.72 -2.62 -0.40
CA GLY A 130 7.48 -1.18 -0.30
C GLY A 130 7.62 -0.63 1.13
N ALA A 131 7.41 0.69 1.27
CA ALA A 131 7.48 1.40 2.55
C ALA A 131 6.41 2.49 2.65
N SER A 132 6.14 2.96 3.87
CA SER A 132 5.16 4.01 4.11
C SER A 132 5.59 5.38 3.61
N TYR A 133 6.90 5.62 3.45
CA TYR A 133 7.43 6.87 2.95
C TYR A 133 8.45 6.63 1.84
N THR A 134 8.18 7.25 0.69
CA THR A 134 9.05 7.25 -0.49
C THR A 134 9.42 8.69 -0.82
N PRO A 135 10.72 9.06 -0.85
CA PRO A 135 11.16 10.39 -1.22
C PRO A 135 10.67 10.80 -2.61
N LYS A 136 10.29 12.07 -2.76
CA LYS A 136 9.89 12.67 -4.05
C LYS A 136 10.87 13.78 -4.40
N GLY A 137 11.36 13.81 -5.64
CA GLY A 137 12.23 14.88 -6.14
C GLY A 137 13.60 14.96 -5.47
N GLN A 138 14.06 13.88 -4.82
CA GLN A 138 15.38 13.80 -4.20
C GLN A 138 15.91 12.36 -4.20
N VAL A 139 17.24 12.21 -4.20
CA VAL A 139 17.92 10.92 -4.09
C VAL A 139 18.05 10.55 -2.61
N ALA A 140 17.10 9.77 -2.10
CA ALA A 140 17.13 9.29 -0.72
C ALA A 140 16.48 7.89 -0.60
N PRO A 141 16.84 7.11 0.43
CA PRO A 141 16.19 5.83 0.68
C PRO A 141 14.73 6.03 1.12
N SER A 142 13.85 5.10 0.76
CA SER A 142 12.52 4.97 1.36
C SER A 142 12.62 4.63 2.85
N THR A 143 11.73 5.17 3.67
CA THR A 143 11.78 5.05 5.14
C THR A 143 10.38 4.84 5.76
N GLY A 144 10.31 4.84 7.09
CA GLY A 144 9.09 4.64 7.85
C GLY A 144 8.81 3.16 8.09
N LYS A 145 7.53 2.77 8.02
CA LYS A 145 7.12 1.37 8.13
C LYS A 145 7.49 0.63 6.85
N PHE A 146 8.12 -0.53 6.97
CA PHE A 146 8.35 -1.40 5.83
C PHE A 146 7.23 -2.43 5.76
N PHE A 147 6.56 -2.53 4.61
CA PHE A 147 5.41 -3.44 4.49
C PHE A 147 5.81 -4.91 4.49
N SER A 148 7.11 -5.21 4.49
CA SER A 148 7.65 -6.55 4.72
C SER A 148 7.57 -7.00 6.17
N ASP A 149 7.53 -6.06 7.12
CA ASP A 149 7.62 -6.37 8.54
C ASP A 149 6.46 -7.27 8.98
N ALA A 150 6.70 -8.09 10.00
CA ALA A 150 5.66 -8.96 10.56
C ALA A 150 4.44 -8.16 11.08
N SER A 151 4.67 -6.95 11.60
CA SER A 151 3.63 -6.03 12.06
C SER A 151 2.78 -5.42 10.94
N GLU A 152 3.27 -5.46 9.70
CA GLU A 152 2.57 -4.99 8.50
C GLU A 152 2.09 -6.17 7.61
N SER A 153 2.06 -7.37 8.19
CA SER A 153 1.55 -8.57 7.54
C SER A 153 0.04 -8.50 7.30
N ALA A 154 -0.41 -9.12 6.21
CA ALA A 154 -1.83 -9.20 5.89
C ALA A 154 -2.47 -10.33 6.72
N GLY A 155 -3.71 -10.13 7.18
CA GLY A 155 -4.38 -11.07 8.08
C GLY A 155 -5.10 -12.22 7.39
N GLN A 156 -5.18 -12.21 6.05
CA GLN A 156 -5.78 -13.27 5.26
C GLN A 156 -4.80 -13.85 4.25
N THR A 157 -5.21 -14.94 3.62
CA THR A 157 -4.45 -15.62 2.56
C THR A 157 -5.42 -16.02 1.46
N LEU A 158 -5.14 -15.69 0.20
CA LEU A 158 -5.98 -16.13 -0.92
C LEU A 158 -5.61 -17.54 -1.37
N LYS A 159 -6.61 -18.38 -1.59
CA LYS A 159 -6.40 -19.73 -2.11
C LYS A 159 -6.13 -19.69 -3.62
N VAL A 160 -5.25 -20.56 -4.09
CA VAL A 160 -5.07 -20.85 -5.52
C VAL A 160 -4.55 -22.28 -5.67
N ARG A 161 -4.96 -23.00 -6.72
CA ARG A 161 -4.34 -24.29 -7.04
C ARG A 161 -3.02 -24.09 -7.78
N ALA A 162 -2.05 -24.96 -7.55
CA ALA A 162 -0.87 -25.09 -8.40
C ALA A 162 -1.32 -25.37 -9.85
N GLY A 163 -0.72 -24.66 -10.82
CA GLY A 163 -1.19 -24.64 -12.21
C GLY A 163 -2.26 -23.59 -12.52
N GLY A 164 -2.87 -22.98 -11.49
CA GLY A 164 -3.81 -21.88 -11.62
C GLY A 164 -3.16 -20.54 -11.97
N THR A 165 -3.92 -19.47 -11.85
CA THR A 165 -3.49 -18.11 -12.18
C THR A 165 -3.86 -17.14 -11.06
N VAL A 166 -2.97 -16.17 -10.80
CA VAL A 166 -3.27 -14.96 -10.04
C VAL A 166 -3.43 -13.82 -11.03
N THR A 167 -4.51 -13.06 -10.91
CA THR A 167 -4.81 -11.91 -11.77
C THR A 167 -4.72 -10.64 -10.93
N LEU A 168 -3.86 -9.71 -11.33
CA LEU A 168 -3.68 -8.41 -10.69
C LEU A 168 -4.39 -7.34 -11.50
N ALA A 169 -5.12 -6.45 -10.83
CA ALA A 169 -5.61 -5.20 -11.40
C ALA A 169 -4.74 -4.05 -10.88
N LEU A 170 -3.91 -3.50 -11.76
CA LEU A 170 -2.95 -2.46 -11.50
C LEU A 170 -3.55 -1.10 -11.85
N GLN A 171 -3.51 -0.18 -10.89
CA GLN A 171 -3.98 1.18 -11.07
C GLN A 171 -2.79 2.14 -10.97
N GLY A 172 -2.56 2.90 -12.04
CA GLY A 172 -1.71 4.09 -12.05
C GLY A 172 -2.56 5.36 -12.00
N ASP A 173 -2.22 6.34 -12.83
CA ASP A 173 -2.99 7.57 -12.94
C ASP A 173 -4.39 7.30 -13.51
N SER A 174 -5.39 7.95 -12.91
CA SER A 174 -6.79 7.73 -13.27
C SER A 174 -7.04 8.01 -14.75
N GLY A 175 -7.48 6.98 -15.49
CA GLY A 175 -7.76 7.07 -16.92
C GLY A 175 -6.55 7.02 -17.85
N GLN A 176 -5.33 6.89 -17.31
CA GLN A 176 -4.07 6.88 -18.09
C GLN A 176 -3.25 5.59 -17.93
N GLY A 177 -3.59 4.75 -16.95
CA GLY A 177 -2.91 3.47 -16.71
C GLY A 177 -1.54 3.66 -16.04
N TYR A 178 -0.68 2.64 -16.15
CA TYR A 178 0.71 2.77 -15.70
C TYR A 178 1.47 3.83 -16.52
N PRO A 179 2.06 4.89 -15.93
CA PRO A 179 2.55 6.05 -16.67
C PRO A 179 3.86 5.77 -17.43
N HIS A 180 4.62 4.75 -17.06
CA HIS A 180 5.90 4.42 -17.70
C HIS A 180 5.75 3.53 -18.92
N HIS A 181 6.75 3.56 -19.81
CA HIS A 181 6.78 2.80 -21.05
C HIS A 181 7.83 1.68 -21.03
N HIS A 182 8.95 1.89 -20.34
CA HIS A 182 10.08 0.97 -20.31
C HIS A 182 10.18 0.29 -18.96
N GLY A 183 10.01 -1.03 -18.95
CA GLY A 183 10.20 -1.77 -17.72
C GLY A 183 9.95 -3.25 -17.83
N HIS A 184 10.56 -3.97 -16.89
CA HIS A 184 10.43 -5.42 -16.76
C HIS A 184 9.42 -5.77 -15.67
N LEU A 185 8.76 -6.92 -15.81
CA LEU A 185 7.83 -7.46 -14.83
C LEU A 185 8.39 -8.75 -14.24
N PHE A 186 8.34 -8.87 -12.92
CA PHE A 186 8.79 -10.06 -12.21
C PHE A 186 7.74 -10.52 -11.22
N THR A 187 7.69 -11.83 -10.99
CA THR A 187 6.96 -12.37 -9.86
C THR A 187 7.73 -13.48 -9.18
N TYR A 188 7.73 -13.41 -7.85
CA TYR A 188 8.42 -14.33 -6.97
C TYR A 188 7.45 -14.92 -5.96
N LEU A 189 7.79 -16.10 -5.48
CA LEU A 189 7.16 -16.71 -4.31
C LEU A 189 8.21 -16.97 -3.23
N ALA A 190 7.83 -16.86 -1.96
CA ALA A 190 8.63 -17.34 -0.84
C ALA A 190 7.73 -18.10 0.14
N ARG A 191 8.14 -19.29 0.57
CA ARG A 191 7.31 -20.14 1.44
C ARG A 191 7.35 -19.61 2.88
N CYS A 192 6.18 -19.40 3.49
CA CYS A 192 6.02 -19.06 4.91
C CYS A 192 5.92 -20.32 5.78
N GLY A 193 5.26 -21.36 5.28
CA GLY A 193 5.01 -22.60 6.01
C GLY A 193 3.90 -23.44 5.37
N SER A 194 3.53 -24.55 6.01
CA SER A 194 2.55 -25.50 5.46
C SER A 194 1.10 -25.13 5.74
N SER A 195 0.79 -24.42 6.84
CA SER A 195 -0.60 -24.04 7.15
C SER A 195 -1.07 -22.86 6.30
N ALA A 196 -2.38 -22.74 6.06
CA ALA A 196 -3.00 -21.64 5.31
C ALA A 196 -2.82 -20.24 5.96
N THR A 197 -2.51 -20.22 7.26
CA THR A 197 -2.32 -18.99 8.03
C THR A 197 -0.84 -18.65 8.25
N ALA A 198 0.10 -19.47 7.78
CA ALA A 198 1.53 -19.31 8.09
C ALA A 198 2.12 -17.96 7.64
N CYS A 199 1.54 -17.29 6.64
CA CYS A 199 2.01 -15.97 6.23
C CYS A 199 1.44 -14.81 7.06
N GLN A 200 0.42 -15.01 7.90
CA GLN A 200 -0.33 -13.91 8.54
C GLN A 200 0.46 -13.10 9.57
N SER A 201 1.58 -13.64 10.07
CA SER A 201 2.52 -12.97 10.97
C SER A 201 3.97 -13.05 10.48
N PHE A 202 4.17 -13.30 9.19
CA PHE A 202 5.49 -13.58 8.62
C PHE A 202 6.27 -12.30 8.32
N ASP A 203 7.56 -12.25 8.66
CA ASP A 203 8.45 -11.17 8.18
C ASP A 203 8.96 -11.53 6.77
N ALA A 204 8.39 -10.88 5.77
CA ALA A 204 8.69 -11.11 4.36
C ALA A 204 10.15 -10.75 4.00
N SER A 205 10.86 -9.95 4.80
CA SER A 205 12.28 -9.63 4.55
C SER A 205 13.23 -10.78 4.91
N THR A 206 12.77 -11.76 5.69
CA THR A 206 13.56 -12.94 6.04
C THR A 206 13.49 -14.05 4.99
N ALA A 207 12.53 -13.95 4.07
CA ALA A 207 12.17 -15.02 3.13
C ALA A 207 13.27 -15.30 2.10
N SER A 208 13.30 -16.54 1.60
CA SER A 208 14.05 -16.89 0.38
C SER A 208 13.08 -16.95 -0.79
N TYR A 209 13.19 -15.99 -1.71
CA TYR A 209 12.30 -15.84 -2.86
C TYR A 209 12.81 -16.66 -4.03
N PHE A 210 11.92 -17.31 -4.77
CA PHE A 210 12.23 -17.90 -6.06
C PHE A 210 11.34 -17.31 -7.14
N LYS A 211 11.91 -17.12 -8.33
CA LYS A 211 11.23 -16.49 -9.46
C LYS A 211 10.28 -17.49 -10.13
N ILE A 212 9.05 -17.06 -10.39
CA ILE A 212 8.03 -17.84 -11.12
C ILE A 212 7.62 -17.20 -12.45
N GLN A 213 7.86 -15.90 -12.62
CA GLN A 213 7.60 -15.18 -13.85
C GLN A 213 8.65 -14.08 -14.03
N GLU A 214 9.11 -13.92 -15.27
CA GLU A 214 9.80 -12.73 -15.76
C GLU A 214 9.29 -12.37 -17.14
N LYS A 215 9.16 -11.06 -17.38
CA LYS A 215 8.93 -10.49 -18.70
C LYS A 215 9.85 -9.29 -18.88
N ARG A 216 10.86 -9.47 -19.73
CA ARG A 216 11.58 -8.35 -20.33
C ARG A 216 10.58 -7.48 -21.06
N ASP A 217 10.73 -6.18 -20.90
CA ASP A 217 9.90 -5.13 -21.51
C ASP A 217 8.39 -5.40 -21.38
N GLY A 218 8.00 -5.94 -20.22
CA GLY A 218 6.63 -6.34 -19.93
C GLY A 218 5.67 -5.16 -19.74
N VAL A 219 6.19 -3.96 -19.45
CA VAL A 219 5.37 -2.75 -19.25
C VAL A 219 4.52 -2.42 -20.49
N ASP A 220 5.08 -2.54 -21.69
CA ASP A 220 4.35 -2.33 -22.93
C ASP A 220 3.20 -3.33 -23.13
N GLN A 221 3.36 -4.56 -22.65
CA GLN A 221 2.30 -5.56 -22.67
C GLN A 221 1.24 -5.23 -21.63
N LEU A 222 1.65 -4.88 -20.41
CA LEU A 222 0.74 -4.51 -19.32
C LEU A 222 -0.21 -3.38 -19.72
N ARG A 223 0.31 -2.31 -20.33
CA ARG A 223 -0.49 -1.15 -20.76
C ARG A 223 -1.53 -1.47 -21.83
N LYS A 224 -1.39 -2.59 -22.54
CA LYS A 224 -2.34 -3.05 -23.55
C LYS A 224 -3.45 -3.95 -22.98
N GLN A 225 -3.36 -4.31 -21.69
CA GLN A 225 -4.27 -5.24 -21.02
C GLN A 225 -5.28 -4.51 -20.14
N TYR A 226 -5.82 -3.38 -20.59
CA TYR A 226 -6.84 -2.66 -19.83
C TYR A 226 -8.14 -3.48 -19.74
N SER A 227 -8.67 -3.62 -18.52
CA SER A 227 -9.98 -4.22 -18.26
C SER A 227 -10.97 -3.15 -17.83
N SER A 228 -12.07 -3.01 -18.58
CA SER A 228 -13.18 -2.14 -18.20
C SER A 228 -13.84 -2.58 -16.89
N GLU A 229 -14.00 -3.90 -16.69
CA GLU A 229 -14.55 -4.50 -15.46
C GLU A 229 -13.72 -4.11 -14.22
N ALA A 230 -12.40 -4.20 -14.30
CA ALA A 230 -11.52 -3.82 -13.19
C ALA A 230 -11.27 -2.29 -13.13
N SER A 231 -11.55 -1.59 -14.22
CA SER A 231 -11.15 -0.21 -14.50
C SER A 231 -9.66 0.00 -14.20
N ALA A 232 -8.82 -0.90 -14.72
CA ALA A 232 -7.41 -1.04 -14.39
C ALA A 232 -6.67 -1.87 -15.45
N ASP A 233 -5.34 -1.75 -15.50
CA ASP A 233 -4.48 -2.61 -16.30
C ASP A 233 -4.39 -3.99 -15.64
N VAL A 234 -4.58 -5.07 -16.39
CA VAL A 234 -4.61 -6.43 -15.85
C VAL A 234 -3.33 -7.18 -16.18
N TRP A 235 -2.79 -7.87 -15.17
CA TRP A 235 -1.64 -8.74 -15.34
C TRP A 235 -1.91 -10.15 -14.80
N GLU A 236 -1.59 -11.17 -15.58
CA GLU A 236 -1.75 -12.56 -15.18
C GLU A 236 -0.41 -13.19 -14.80
N VAL A 237 -0.39 -13.82 -13.63
CA VAL A 237 0.74 -14.59 -13.12
C VAL A 237 0.33 -16.07 -13.01
N PRO A 238 0.85 -16.95 -13.87
CA PRO A 238 0.61 -18.38 -13.74
C PRO A 238 1.35 -18.92 -12.51
N ILE A 239 0.68 -19.72 -11.70
CA ILE A 239 1.27 -20.46 -10.58
C ILE A 239 1.81 -21.79 -11.12
N PRO A 240 3.11 -22.08 -11.01
CA PRO A 240 3.68 -23.34 -11.49
C PRO A 240 3.02 -24.59 -10.88
N LYS A 241 2.76 -25.61 -11.71
CA LYS A 241 2.20 -26.91 -11.28
C LYS A 241 3.09 -27.65 -10.27
N GLY A 242 4.41 -27.45 -10.37
CA GLY A 242 5.39 -28.12 -9.51
C GLY A 242 5.55 -27.52 -8.11
N ILE A 243 4.82 -26.46 -7.75
CA ILE A 243 4.89 -25.87 -6.42
C ILE A 243 4.18 -26.78 -5.41
N PRO A 244 4.78 -27.04 -4.24
CA PRO A 244 4.13 -27.85 -3.22
C PRO A 244 3.10 -27.08 -2.41
N THR A 245 2.17 -27.81 -1.79
CA THR A 245 1.13 -27.21 -0.93
C THR A 245 1.72 -26.38 0.20
N GLY A 246 1.20 -25.17 0.42
CA GLY A 246 1.56 -24.33 1.56
C GLY A 246 1.23 -22.86 1.38
N SER A 247 1.58 -22.04 2.37
CA SER A 247 1.42 -20.59 2.28
C SER A 247 2.69 -19.91 1.79
N TYR A 248 2.51 -18.91 0.93
CA TYR A 248 3.57 -18.19 0.23
C TYR A 248 3.35 -16.68 0.27
N ILE A 249 4.42 -15.92 0.47
CA ILE A 249 4.47 -14.51 0.05
C ILE A 249 4.53 -14.49 -1.48
N PHE A 250 3.57 -13.82 -2.10
CA PHE A 250 3.53 -13.51 -3.52
C PHE A 250 4.10 -12.11 -3.74
N ARG A 251 5.29 -11.99 -4.31
CA ARG A 251 5.93 -10.69 -4.57
C ARG A 251 5.88 -10.36 -6.05
N PHE A 252 5.10 -9.35 -6.41
CA PHE A 252 5.05 -8.79 -7.77
C PHE A 252 5.87 -7.50 -7.82
N GLU A 253 6.61 -7.31 -8.91
CA GLU A 253 7.50 -6.17 -9.08
C GLU A 253 7.49 -5.68 -10.52
N ILE A 254 7.42 -4.36 -10.67
CA ILE A 254 7.76 -3.64 -11.90
C ILE A 254 9.11 -2.97 -11.68
N ILE A 255 10.04 -3.11 -12.61
CA ILE A 255 11.28 -2.33 -12.65
C ILE A 255 11.25 -1.45 -13.88
N THR A 256 11.16 -0.15 -13.67
CA THR A 256 11.20 0.87 -14.73
C THR A 256 12.59 1.46 -14.83
N TYR A 257 13.06 1.69 -16.04
CA TYR A 257 14.40 2.21 -16.29
C TYR A 257 14.37 3.36 -17.30
N GLY A 258 15.33 4.27 -17.19
CA GLY A 258 15.50 5.38 -18.14
C GLY A 258 14.44 6.49 -18.10
N GLU A 259 13.50 6.45 -17.15
CA GLU A 259 12.38 7.40 -17.06
C GLU A 259 12.40 8.30 -15.81
N SER A 260 13.43 8.17 -14.97
CA SER A 260 13.65 9.06 -13.84
C SER A 260 14.35 10.35 -14.26
N VAL A 261 14.03 11.46 -13.59
CA VAL A 261 14.56 12.81 -13.90
C VAL A 261 15.80 13.18 -13.07
N ALA A 262 16.42 14.32 -13.38
CA ALA A 262 17.64 14.79 -12.72
C ALA A 262 17.51 14.93 -11.19
N SER A 263 16.40 15.48 -10.70
CA SER A 263 16.12 15.62 -9.25
C SER A 263 16.01 14.28 -8.52
N GLU A 264 15.74 13.21 -9.27
CA GLU A 264 15.62 11.84 -8.76
C GLU A 264 16.89 11.01 -8.99
N GLY A 265 17.93 11.61 -9.59
CA GLY A 265 19.23 10.99 -9.82
C GLY A 265 19.27 10.02 -11.00
N PHE A 266 18.32 10.10 -11.93
CA PHE A 266 18.22 9.20 -13.10
C PHE A 266 18.25 7.71 -12.72
N GLN A 267 17.68 7.36 -11.57
CA GLN A 267 17.67 6.00 -11.03
C GLN A 267 16.65 5.12 -11.76
N ASP A 268 16.87 3.81 -11.73
CA ASP A 268 15.79 2.89 -12.04
C ASP A 268 14.81 2.83 -10.86
N GLN A 269 13.53 2.64 -11.19
CA GLN A 269 12.41 2.75 -10.28
C GLN A 269 11.78 1.38 -10.04
N TYR A 270 11.86 0.89 -8.80
CA TYR A 270 11.35 -0.42 -8.41
C TYR A 270 10.02 -0.28 -7.67
N TYR A 271 9.02 -1.03 -8.12
CA TYR A 271 7.66 -1.05 -7.56
C TYR A 271 7.32 -2.44 -7.00
N PRO A 272 7.91 -2.83 -5.85
CA PRO A 272 7.58 -4.09 -5.21
C PRO A 272 6.24 -4.03 -4.49
N SER A 273 5.52 -5.15 -4.51
CA SER A 273 4.23 -5.33 -3.85
C SER A 273 4.08 -6.79 -3.41
N CYS A 274 3.40 -7.03 -2.29
CA CYS A 274 3.33 -8.37 -1.68
C CYS A 274 1.90 -8.78 -1.30
N GLY A 275 1.48 -9.95 -1.79
CA GLY A 275 0.29 -10.67 -1.35
C GLY A 275 0.62 -11.96 -0.60
N GLN A 276 -0.41 -12.63 -0.09
CA GLN A 276 -0.32 -13.89 0.63
C GLN A 276 -1.20 -14.92 -0.05
N LEU A 277 -0.59 -16.01 -0.52
CA LEU A 277 -1.27 -17.11 -1.20
C LEU A 277 -1.20 -18.40 -0.38
N TYR A 278 -2.27 -19.18 -0.38
CA TYR A 278 -2.27 -20.58 0.04
C TYR A 278 -2.41 -21.40 -1.22
N ILE A 279 -1.30 -22.02 -1.62
CA ILE A 279 -1.22 -22.80 -2.83
C ILE A 279 -1.57 -24.24 -2.47
N GLU A 280 -2.63 -24.76 -3.09
CA GLU A 280 -3.02 -26.17 -2.99
C GLU A 280 -2.44 -26.94 -4.17
N SER A 281 -1.80 -28.08 -3.90
CA SER A 281 -1.11 -28.88 -4.91
C SER A 281 -1.26 -30.36 -4.59
N ASP A 282 -1.29 -31.17 -5.64
CA ASP A 282 -1.20 -32.62 -5.50
C ASP A 282 0.27 -33.05 -5.30
N ASN A 283 1.22 -32.13 -5.48
CA ASN A 283 2.63 -32.31 -5.15
C ASN A 283 2.89 -31.87 -3.70
N ASN A 284 3.36 -32.79 -2.86
CA ASN A 284 3.79 -32.50 -1.48
C ASN A 284 5.31 -32.59 -1.29
N GLY A 285 6.07 -32.74 -2.39
CA GLY A 285 7.53 -32.83 -2.36
C GLY A 285 8.21 -31.51 -1.98
N PRO A 286 9.42 -31.55 -1.40
CA PRO A 286 10.13 -30.34 -1.01
C PRO A 286 10.56 -29.49 -2.23
N LEU A 287 10.69 -28.18 -2.03
CA LEU A 287 11.30 -27.26 -2.99
C LEU A 287 12.82 -27.47 -3.03
N THR A 288 13.28 -28.55 -3.66
CA THR A 288 14.70 -28.84 -3.88
C THR A 288 15.21 -28.25 -5.18
N ASN A 289 16.47 -27.79 -5.19
CA ASN A 289 17.17 -27.29 -6.38
C ASN A 289 16.48 -26.10 -7.08
N VAL A 290 15.82 -25.24 -6.30
CA VAL A 290 15.24 -23.99 -6.80
C VAL A 290 16.19 -22.86 -6.42
N ALA A 291 16.71 -22.14 -7.41
CA ALA A 291 17.53 -20.96 -7.17
C ALA A 291 16.71 -19.89 -6.44
N THR A 292 17.27 -19.30 -5.39
CA THR A 292 16.60 -18.30 -4.57
C THR A 292 17.37 -17.00 -4.50
N ILE A 293 16.67 -15.95 -4.06
CA ILE A 293 17.19 -14.61 -3.83
C ILE A 293 16.64 -14.05 -2.52
N LYS A 294 17.44 -13.19 -1.86
CA LYS A 294 17.04 -12.43 -0.68
C LYS A 294 16.70 -11.00 -1.06
N PHE A 295 15.69 -10.44 -0.41
CA PHE A 295 15.38 -9.02 -0.48
C PHE A 295 15.32 -8.48 0.95
N PRO A 296 16.07 -7.42 1.29
CA PRO A 296 17.15 -6.80 0.51
C PRO A 296 18.38 -7.72 0.35
N GLY A 297 19.38 -7.26 -0.41
CA GLY A 297 20.70 -7.91 -0.52
C GLY A 297 20.93 -8.76 -1.77
N GLY A 298 19.86 -9.22 -2.44
CA GLY A 298 19.96 -10.00 -3.67
C GLY A 298 20.11 -9.17 -4.95
N TYR A 299 19.63 -7.93 -4.94
CA TYR A 299 19.90 -6.96 -6.00
C TYR A 299 21.09 -6.08 -5.60
N HIS A 300 21.85 -5.64 -6.61
CA HIS A 300 22.95 -4.70 -6.44
C HIS A 300 22.50 -3.28 -6.76
N ASN A 301 23.08 -2.30 -6.08
CA ASN A 301 22.82 -0.90 -6.41
C ASN A 301 23.34 -0.57 -7.81
N GLY A 302 22.67 0.38 -8.45
CA GLY A 302 22.99 0.86 -9.80
C GLY A 302 21.92 0.50 -10.81
N LYS A 303 22.05 1.10 -12.00
CA LYS A 303 21.08 0.96 -13.08
C LYS A 303 21.26 -0.35 -13.82
N LEU A 304 20.16 -0.90 -14.29
CA LEU A 304 20.12 -1.99 -15.26
C LEU A 304 20.79 -1.55 -16.55
N LYS A 305 21.45 -2.50 -17.20
CA LYS A 305 21.92 -2.34 -18.58
C LYS A 305 20.75 -2.74 -19.49
N PRO A 306 20.36 -1.93 -20.49
CA PRO A 306 19.24 -2.26 -21.40
C PRO A 306 19.35 -3.67 -22.00
N ASP A 307 20.54 -4.03 -22.48
CA ASP A 307 20.83 -5.35 -23.07
C ASP A 307 21.43 -6.36 -22.07
N GLY A 308 21.42 -6.03 -20.78
CA GLY A 308 21.97 -6.88 -19.73
C GLY A 308 21.10 -8.10 -19.41
N PRO A 309 21.66 -9.05 -18.64
CA PRO A 309 20.85 -10.11 -18.03
C PRO A 309 19.80 -9.49 -17.10
N LEU A 310 18.61 -10.09 -17.06
CA LEU A 310 17.58 -9.67 -16.11
C LEU A 310 18.04 -9.93 -14.68
N PRO A 311 17.71 -9.06 -13.71
CA PRO A 311 18.10 -9.25 -12.33
C PRO A 311 17.41 -10.48 -11.71
N GLY A 312 18.03 -10.98 -10.64
CA GLY A 312 17.51 -12.11 -9.87
C GLY A 312 17.82 -13.49 -10.47
N PRO A 313 17.41 -14.56 -9.78
CA PRO A 313 17.72 -15.94 -10.15
C PRO A 313 16.96 -16.32 -11.43
N PRO A 314 17.44 -17.33 -12.18
CA PRO A 314 16.68 -17.90 -13.28
C PRO A 314 15.41 -18.57 -12.75
N ILE A 315 14.37 -18.66 -13.60
CA ILE A 315 13.20 -19.47 -13.31
C ILE A 315 13.62 -20.95 -13.30
N SER A 316 13.26 -21.69 -12.24
CA SER A 316 13.55 -23.12 -12.16
C SER A 316 12.92 -23.86 -13.35
N SER A 317 13.66 -24.79 -13.95
CA SER A 317 13.16 -25.67 -15.02
C SER A 317 11.92 -26.48 -14.62
N ARG A 318 11.71 -26.70 -13.31
CA ARG A 318 10.48 -27.32 -12.75
C ARG A 318 9.24 -26.45 -12.90
N PHE A 319 9.42 -25.14 -13.09
CA PHE A 319 8.33 -24.17 -13.19
C PHE A 319 8.02 -23.75 -14.63
N ILE A 320 8.93 -24.04 -15.56
CA ILE A 320 8.72 -23.78 -16.98
C ILE A 320 7.68 -24.77 -17.49
N ARG A 321 6.57 -24.27 -18.06
CA ARG A 321 5.66 -25.11 -18.85
C ARG A 321 6.47 -25.68 -20.01
N ARG A 322 6.80 -26.97 -19.97
CA ARG A 322 7.13 -27.68 -21.21
C ARG A 322 5.86 -27.64 -22.05
N ARG A 323 5.92 -27.06 -23.26
CA ARG A 323 4.92 -27.36 -24.29
C ARG A 323 4.98 -28.87 -24.45
N SER A 324 3.89 -29.58 -24.18
CA SER A 324 3.82 -30.96 -24.66
C SER A 324 3.89 -30.87 -26.17
N LEU A 325 4.80 -31.64 -26.75
CA LEU A 325 4.79 -31.92 -28.17
C LEU A 325 3.76 -33.04 -28.32
N ASP A 326 2.48 -32.69 -28.34
CA ASP A 326 1.38 -33.57 -28.74
C ASP A 326 0.63 -32.89 -29.89
#